data_AF-A0A6L5ZSY8-F1
#
_entry.id   AF-A0A6L5ZSY8-F1
#
_cell.length_a   1.000
_cell.length_b   1.000
_cell.length_c   1.000
_cell.angle_alpha   90.00
_cell.angle_beta   90.00
_cell.angle_gamma   90.00
#
_symmetry.space_group_name_H-M   'P 1'
#
loop_
_entity.id
_entity.type
_entity.pdbx_description
1 polymer ?
#
loop_
_entity_poly.entity_id
_entity_poly.type
_entity_poly.pdbx_seq_one_letter_code
_entity_poly.pdbx_strand_id
1 'polypeptide(L)' 'MAADRLENIVSLAKRRGFVYPSSEIYGGLRASWDYGPLGVELKNNVKRQWWRSM' A
#
# COMPACT_ATOMS: atom_id res chain seq x y z
N MET A 1 -12.79 -11.18 14.89
CA MET A 1 -11.58 -10.63 15.53
C MET A 1 -10.98 -9.58 14.61
N ALA A 2 -10.72 -8.36 15.08
CA ALA A 2 -10.26 -7.26 14.22
C ALA A 2 -8.85 -7.48 13.63
N ALA A 3 -8.01 -8.30 14.27
CA ALA A 3 -6.67 -8.66 13.81
C ALA A 3 -6.67 -9.33 12.42
N ASP A 4 -7.57 -10.29 12.21
CA ASP A 4 -7.72 -11.04 10.96
C ASP A 4 -8.04 -10.12 9.77
N ARG A 5 -8.84 -9.06 9.99
CA ARG A 5 -9.19 -8.12 8.90
C ARG A 5 -7.98 -7.35 8.37
N LEU A 6 -7.09 -6.90 9.25
CA LEU A 6 -5.90 -6.15 8.84
C LEU A 6 -4.90 -7.05 8.11
N GLU A 7 -4.67 -8.26 8.63
CA GLU A 7 -3.79 -9.26 8.01
C GLU A 7 -4.26 -9.63 6.59
N ASN A 8 -5.56 -9.81 6.41
CA ASN A 8 -6.16 -10.05 5.09
C ASN A 8 -5.92 -8.88 4.12
N ILE A 9 -6.04 -7.63 4.58
CA ILE A 9 -5.76 -6.44 3.77
C ILE A 9 -4.28 -6.40 3.36
N VAL A 10 -3.37 -6.64 4.30
CA VAL A 10 -1.92 -6.63 4.04
C VAL A 10 -1.54 -7.73 3.04
N SER A 11 -2.08 -8.94 3.22
CA SER A 11 -1.88 -10.07 2.31
C SER A 11 -2.35 -9.74 0.89
N LEU A 12 -3.56 -9.16 0.76
CA LEU A 12 -4.10 -8.74 -0.53
C LEU A 12 -3.24 -7.65 -1.17
N ALA A 13 -2.85 -6.63 -0.40
CA ALA A 13 -2.08 -5.50 -0.89
C ALA A 13 -0.73 -5.93 -1.46
N LYS A 14 -0.03 -6.86 -0.78
CA LYS A 14 1.23 -7.43 -1.25
C LYS A 14 1.03 -8.30 -2.50
N ARG A 15 0.05 -9.23 -2.46
CA ARG A 15 -0.21 -10.17 -3.56
C ARG A 15 -0.65 -9.48 -4.87
N ARG A 16 -1.33 -8.34 -4.77
CA ARG A 16 -1.85 -7.59 -5.92
C ARG A 16 -0.94 -6.43 -6.35
N GLY A 17 0.17 -6.19 -5.65
CA GLY A 17 1.09 -5.11 -6.00
C GLY A 17 0.58 -3.70 -5.71
N PHE A 18 -0.13 -3.55 -4.58
CA PHE A 18 -0.46 -2.23 -4.03
C PHE A 18 0.67 -1.69 -3.16
N VAL A 19 1.12 -2.44 -2.17
CA VAL A 19 2.10 -1.97 -1.18
C VAL A 19 3.05 -3.10 -0.81
N TYR A 20 4.34 -2.77 -0.70
CA TYR A 20 5.42 -3.66 -0.28
C TYR A 20 6.15 -3.09 0.95
N PRO A 21 6.63 -3.93 1.87
CA PRO A 21 7.57 -3.49 2.89
C PRO A 21 8.84 -2.95 2.23
N SER A 22 9.29 -1.77 2.64
CA SER A 22 10.48 -1.18 2.03
C SER A 22 11.73 -1.97 2.39
N SER A 23 12.65 -2.12 1.43
CA SER A 23 13.88 -2.91 1.60
C SER A 23 13.66 -4.37 2.04
N GLU A 24 12.56 -5.00 1.61
CA GLU A 24 12.20 -6.37 2.02
C GLU A 24 13.34 -7.39 1.81
N ILE A 25 14.06 -7.31 0.68
CA ILE A 25 15.18 -8.22 0.37
C ILE A 25 16.40 -8.05 1.31
N TYR A 26 16.45 -6.96 2.08
CA TYR A 26 17.51 -6.65 3.03
C TYR A 26 17.03 -6.72 4.50
N GLY A 27 15.90 -7.38 4.77
CA GLY A 27 15.35 -7.53 6.12
C GLY A 27 14.33 -6.46 6.51
N GLY A 28 14.00 -5.54 5.60
CA GLY A 28 12.93 -4.57 5.78
C GLY A 28 13.34 -3.33 6.59
N LEU A 29 12.82 -2.17 6.18
CA LEU A 29 12.92 -0.94 6.94
C LEU A 29 11.62 -0.71 7.73
N ARG A 30 11.72 -0.68 9.07
CA ARG A 30 10.55 -0.46 9.93
C ARG A 30 9.92 0.90 9.62
N ALA A 31 8.59 0.92 9.59
CA ALA A 31 7.79 2.12 9.32
C ALA A 31 7.99 2.74 7.92
N SER A 32 8.55 1.99 6.96
CA SER A 32 8.66 2.41 5.55
C SER A 32 8.02 1.41 4.61
N TRP A 33 7.34 1.92 3.57
CA TRP A 33 6.62 1.13 2.58
C TRP A 33 6.74 1.72 1.19
N ASP A 34 6.84 0.83 0.21
CA ASP A 34 6.95 1.17 -1.20
C ASP A 34 5.61 0.88 -1.91
N TYR A 35 5.14 1.82 -2.73
CA TYR A 35 3.93 1.65 -3.52
C TYR A 35 4.25 0.85 -4.79
N GLY A 36 3.55 -0.26 -4.99
CA GLY A 36 3.61 -1.04 -6.22
C GLY A 36 2.82 -0.41 -7.37
N PRO A 37 2.79 -1.04 -8.55
CA PRO A 37 2.14 -0.48 -9.75
C PRO A 37 0.68 -0.07 -9.53
N LEU A 38 -0.15 -0.95 -8.94
CA LEU A 38 -1.55 -0.64 -8.66
C LEU A 38 -1.71 0.34 -7.48
N GLY A 39 -0.74 0.35 -6.56
CA GLY A 39 -0.73 1.26 -5.42
C GLY A 39 -0.48 2.71 -5.83
N VAL A 40 0.42 2.94 -6.79
CA VAL A 40 0.69 4.27 -7.34
C VAL A 40 -0.55 4.82 -8.05
N GLU A 41 -1.21 4.01 -8.88
CA GLU A 41 -2.44 4.43 -9.57
C GLU A 41 -3.55 4.79 -8.57
N LEU A 42 -3.80 3.94 -7.58
CA LEU A 42 -4.79 4.22 -6.53
C LEU A 42 -4.46 5.52 -5.78
N LYS A 43 -3.21 5.66 -5.31
CA LYS A 43 -2.74 6.85 -4.60
C LYS A 43 -2.91 8.11 -5.44
N ASN A 44 -2.52 8.07 -6.71
CA ASN A 44 -2.60 9.22 -7.60
C ASN A 44 -4.04 9.58 -7.94
N ASN A 45 -4.93 8.59 -8.09
CA ASN A 45 -6.35 8.82 -8.31
C ASN A 45 -7.00 9.52 -7.12
N VAL A 46 -6.71 9.08 -5.88
CA VAL A 46 -7.19 9.75 -4.67
C VAL A 46 -6.67 11.19 -4.59
N LYS A 47 -5.35 11.40 -4.81
CA LYS A 47 -4.76 12.76 -4.82
C LYS A 47 -5.40 13.66 -5.87
N ARG A 48 -5.67 13.14 -7.07
CA ARG A 48 -6.28 13.89 -8.17
C ARG A 48 -7.72 14.28 -7.87
N GLN A 49 -8.51 13.37 -7.30
CA GLN A 49 -9.87 13.67 -6.88
C GLN A 49 -9.91 14.72 -5.78
N TRP A 50 -8.99 14.62 -4.81
CA TRP A 50 -8.86 15.62 -3.75
C TRP A 50 -8.56 17.02 -4.31
N TRP A 51 -7.59 17.14 -5.21
CA TRP A 51 -7.26 18.43 -5.85
C TRP A 51 -8.40 18.99 -6.70
N ARG A 52 -9.22 18.12 -7.32
CA ARG A 52 -10.39 18.53 -8.10
C ARG A 52 -11.57 19.01 -7.25
N SER A 53 -11.66 18.54 -6.01
CA SER A 53 -12.71 18.94 -5.07
C SER A 53 -12.41 20.22 -4.30
N MET A 54 -11.18 20.74 -4.43
CA MET A 54 -10.78 22.06 -3.97
C MET A 54 -10.97 23.08 -5.08
#